data_AF-A0A0G4MI13-F1
#
_entry.id   AF-A0A0G4MI13-F1
#
_cell.length_a   1.000
_cell.length_b   1.000
_cell.length_c   1.000
_cell.angle_alpha   90.00
_cell.angle_beta   90.00
_cell.angle_gamma   90.00
#
_symmetry.space_group_name_H-M   'P 1'
#
loop_
_entity.id
_entity.type
_entity.pdbx_description
1 polymer ?
#
loop_
_entity_poly.entity_id
_entity_poly.type
_entity_poly.pdbx_seq_one_letter_code
_entity_poly.pdbx_strand_id
1 'polypeptide(L)'
;MFASEDVLGQVVEKVILPNVALRESDMEMFEDEPIEFIRRDLEGSDTDSRRRAATDFLRKLQERFEQLVTGVVSKYINHYLTQGKSDWKAKDTAVYLFISIASKGAVTAAQGVKTVNPLVNVVDFFEQHIAADLTSTSVEPIAKVDAIKYLHTFRSQFNKDQWKVAFNPLIQNLASDNYVVYTYAAIAVERVLF
;
A
#
# COMPACT_ATOMS: atom_id res chain seq x y z
N MET A 1 20.31 16.26 -16.49
CA MET A 1 20.64 16.77 -15.14
C MET A 1 19.97 15.94 -14.03
N PHE A 2 18.71 15.48 -14.17
CA PHE A 2 18.02 14.63 -13.19
C PHE A 2 18.28 13.10 -13.29
N ALA A 3 19.18 12.65 -14.17
CA ALA A 3 19.36 11.22 -14.46
C ALA A 3 20.51 10.56 -13.68
N SER A 4 21.20 11.27 -12.79
CA SER A 4 22.20 10.65 -11.92
C SER A 4 21.51 10.00 -10.71
N GLU A 5 22.05 8.87 -10.26
CA GLU A 5 21.59 8.16 -9.06
C GLU A 5 21.53 9.06 -7.83
N ASP A 6 22.52 9.93 -7.67
CA ASP A 6 22.61 10.88 -6.57
C ASP A 6 21.43 11.87 -6.55
N VAL A 7 21.08 12.46 -7.70
CA VAL A 7 19.98 13.44 -7.77
C VAL A 7 18.63 12.76 -7.54
N LEU A 8 18.39 11.58 -8.11
CA LEU A 8 17.15 10.84 -7.87
C LEU A 8 17.04 10.35 -6.43
N GLY A 9 18.17 9.94 -5.83
CA GLY A 9 18.27 9.67 -4.39
C GLY A 9 17.80 10.85 -3.56
N GLN A 10 18.32 12.05 -3.84
CA GLN A 10 17.91 13.28 -3.15
C GLN A 10 16.44 13.64 -3.37
N VAL A 11 15.89 13.42 -4.58
CA VAL A 11 14.47 13.65 -4.83
C VAL A 11 13.61 12.71 -4.01
N VAL A 12 13.93 11.41 -3.97
CA VAL A 12 13.21 10.45 -3.12
C VAL A 12 13.31 10.87 -1.66
N GLU A 13 14.51 11.13 -1.16
CA GLU A 13 14.73 11.42 0.27
C GLU A 13 14.13 12.75 0.73
N LYS A 14 14.28 13.82 -0.06
CA LYS A 14 13.94 15.18 0.36
C LYS A 14 12.55 15.62 -0.09
N VAL A 15 11.97 14.97 -1.10
CA VAL A 15 10.66 15.36 -1.66
C VAL A 15 9.62 14.28 -1.44
N ILE A 16 9.93 13.02 -1.81
CA ILE A 16 8.95 11.93 -1.73
C ILE A 16 8.72 11.51 -0.28
N LEU A 17 9.77 11.08 0.43
CA LEU A 17 9.66 10.51 1.79
C LEU A 17 8.92 11.41 2.79
N PRO A 18 9.18 12.74 2.88
CA PRO A 18 8.48 13.61 3.83
C PRO A 18 6.99 13.76 3.54
N ASN A 19 6.54 13.39 2.33
CA ASN A 19 5.17 13.55 1.89
C ASN A 19 4.39 12.24 1.79
N VAL A 20 5.05 11.07 1.84
CA VAL A 20 4.38 9.75 1.77
C VAL A 20 4.05 9.13 3.13
N ALA A 21 4.63 9.63 4.22
CA ALA A 21 4.33 9.15 5.56
C ALA A 21 2.90 9.50 5.97
N LEU A 22 2.26 8.57 6.68
CA LEU A 22 0.94 8.76 7.27
C LEU A 22 0.93 9.92 8.27
N ARG A 23 -0.06 10.82 8.14
CA ARG A 23 -0.16 12.00 9.00
C ARG A 23 -1.08 11.77 10.18
N GLU A 24 -0.89 12.58 11.20
CA GLU A 24 -1.79 12.65 12.34
C GLU A 24 -3.22 13.00 11.90
N SER A 25 -3.40 13.95 10.98
CA SER A 25 -4.71 14.28 10.41
C SER A 25 -5.38 13.11 9.67
N ASP A 26 -4.59 12.21 9.07
CA ASP A 26 -5.13 11.03 8.40
C ASP A 26 -5.61 10.00 9.44
N MET A 27 -4.93 9.93 10.59
CA MET A 27 -5.32 9.10 11.73
C MET A 27 -6.53 9.66 12.48
N GLU A 28 -6.60 10.97 12.70
CA GLU A 28 -7.78 11.64 13.25
C GLU A 28 -9.02 11.33 12.40
N MET A 29 -8.89 11.42 11.06
CA MET A 29 -9.99 11.05 10.16
C MET A 29 -10.34 9.56 10.20
N PHE A 30 -9.35 8.69 10.34
CA PHE A 30 -9.56 7.25 10.50
C PHE A 30 -10.40 6.94 11.76
N GLU A 31 -10.18 7.69 12.84
CA GLU A 31 -10.83 7.49 14.13
C GLU A 31 -12.19 8.20 14.22
N ASP A 32 -12.26 9.47 13.80
CA ASP A 32 -13.42 10.35 13.99
C ASP A 32 -14.40 10.32 12.80
N GLU A 33 -13.90 10.12 11.58
CA GLU A 33 -14.69 10.15 10.33
C GLU A 33 -14.45 8.92 9.44
N PRO A 34 -14.66 7.68 9.94
CA PRO A 34 -14.23 6.46 9.26
C PRO A 34 -14.84 6.27 7.86
N ILE A 35 -16.07 6.75 7.64
CA ILE A 35 -16.71 6.69 6.31
C ILE A 35 -16.04 7.61 5.29
N GLU A 36 -15.63 8.81 5.72
CA GLU A 36 -14.96 9.77 4.84
C GLU A 36 -13.52 9.31 4.54
N PHE A 37 -12.84 8.70 5.52
CA PHE A 37 -11.57 8.02 5.29
C PHE A 37 -11.68 6.99 4.16
N ILE A 38 -12.67 6.08 4.23
CA ILE A 38 -12.88 5.03 3.22
C ILE A 38 -13.16 5.62 1.84
N ARG A 39 -14.05 6.62 1.74
CA ARG A 39 -14.40 7.26 0.46
C ARG A 39 -13.20 7.93 -0.19
N ARG A 40 -12.44 8.70 0.60
CA ARG A 40 -11.24 9.39 0.13
C ARG A 40 -10.22 8.43 -0.45
N ASP A 41 -10.00 7.31 0.24
CA ASP A 41 -8.96 6.36 -0.14
C ASP A 41 -9.36 5.46 -1.33
N LEU A 42 -10.59 4.93 -1.36
CA LEU A 42 -11.01 3.94 -2.35
C LEU A 42 -11.75 4.54 -3.55
N GLU A 43 -12.54 5.60 -3.36
CA GLU A 43 -13.32 6.23 -4.44
C GLU A 43 -12.52 7.32 -5.17
N GLY A 44 -11.34 7.66 -4.65
CA GLY A 44 -10.41 8.60 -5.29
C GLY A 44 -10.89 10.05 -5.26
N SER A 45 -11.78 10.42 -4.34
CA SER A 45 -12.16 11.82 -4.11
C SER A 45 -11.00 12.65 -3.54
N ASP A 46 -9.97 12.00 -2.99
CA ASP A 46 -8.74 12.64 -2.53
C ASP A 46 -7.69 12.76 -3.66
N THR A 47 -7.96 13.65 -4.62
CA THR A 47 -7.04 13.95 -5.73
C THR A 47 -5.91 14.91 -5.36
N ASP A 48 -6.03 15.62 -4.22
CA ASP A 48 -5.14 16.74 -3.85
C ASP A 48 -4.31 16.51 -2.57
N SER A 49 -4.31 15.31 -1.96
CA SER A 49 -3.43 15.06 -0.81
C SER A 49 -1.96 15.06 -1.20
N ARG A 50 -1.12 15.56 -0.29
CA ARG A 50 0.35 15.53 -0.47
C ARG A 50 0.88 14.10 -0.64
N ARG A 51 0.25 13.12 0.03
CA ARG A 51 0.58 11.69 -0.08
C ARG A 51 0.38 11.20 -1.52
N ARG A 52 -0.77 11.51 -2.13
CA ARG A 52 -1.04 11.19 -3.53
C ARG A 52 -0.14 11.95 -4.49
N ALA A 53 0.02 13.27 -4.31
CA ALA A 53 0.87 14.09 -5.20
C ALA A 53 2.34 13.60 -5.22
N ALA A 54 2.89 13.22 -4.06
CA ALA A 54 4.22 12.64 -3.97
C ALA A 54 4.29 11.27 -4.69
N THR A 55 3.29 10.42 -4.50
CA THR A 55 3.20 9.12 -5.18
C THR A 55 3.09 9.25 -6.69
N ASP A 56 2.29 10.18 -7.18
CA ASP A 56 2.13 10.41 -8.61
C ASP A 56 3.44 10.94 -9.23
N PHE A 57 4.14 11.83 -8.51
CA PHE A 57 5.47 12.25 -8.92
C PHE A 57 6.47 11.09 -8.94
N LEU A 58 6.48 10.24 -7.90
CA LEU A 58 7.34 9.05 -7.85
C LEU A 58 7.07 8.11 -9.03
N ARG A 59 5.80 7.84 -9.35
CA ARG A 59 5.41 7.01 -10.50
C ARG A 59 5.88 7.60 -11.82
N LYS A 60 5.81 8.93 -11.98
CA LYS A 60 6.34 9.60 -13.18
C LYS A 60 7.86 9.50 -13.32
N LEU A 61 8.59 9.53 -12.20
CA LEU A 61 10.03 9.25 -12.22
C LEU A 61 10.30 7.79 -12.61
N GLN A 62 9.54 6.85 -12.05
CA GLN A 62 9.67 5.42 -12.32
C GLN A 62 9.41 5.07 -13.80
N GLU A 63 8.44 5.71 -14.45
CA GLU A 63 8.17 5.53 -15.89
C GLU A 63 9.41 5.80 -16.77
N ARG A 64 10.34 6.65 -16.31
CA ARG A 64 11.55 7.05 -17.07
C ARG A 64 12.82 6.38 -16.56
N PHE A 65 12.88 6.05 -15.27
CA PHE A 65 14.09 5.60 -14.58
C PHE A 65 13.81 4.37 -13.71
N GLU A 66 13.08 3.38 -14.23
CA GLU A 66 12.51 2.25 -13.47
C GLU A 66 13.52 1.53 -12.57
N GLN A 67 14.66 1.09 -13.11
CA GLN A 67 15.69 0.39 -12.33
C GLN A 67 16.24 1.26 -11.20
N LEU A 68 16.53 2.52 -11.50
CA LEU A 68 17.15 3.44 -10.58
C LEU A 68 16.19 3.82 -9.44
N VAL A 69 14.97 4.22 -9.79
CA VAL A 69 13.92 4.57 -8.81
C VAL A 69 13.59 3.37 -7.93
N THR A 70 13.42 2.18 -8.52
CA THR A 70 13.16 0.96 -7.75
C THR A 70 14.31 0.67 -6.79
N GLY A 71 15.56 0.74 -7.26
CA GLY A 71 16.74 0.50 -6.42
C GLY A 71 16.84 1.46 -5.23
N VAL A 72 16.61 2.76 -5.47
CA VAL A 72 16.60 3.78 -4.40
C VAL A 72 15.46 3.55 -3.42
N VAL A 73 14.22 3.42 -3.89
CA VAL A 73 13.05 3.27 -3.01
C VAL A 73 13.11 1.95 -2.22
N SER A 74 13.60 0.86 -2.81
CA SER A 74 13.78 -0.42 -2.10
C SER A 74 14.72 -0.31 -0.89
N LYS A 75 15.75 0.56 -0.93
CA LYS A 75 16.60 0.83 0.24
C LYS A 75 15.77 1.41 1.39
N TYR A 76 14.85 2.34 1.10
CA TYR A 76 13.97 2.94 2.10
C TYR A 76 12.85 2.00 2.55
N ILE A 77 12.28 1.19 1.66
CA ILE A 77 11.32 0.14 2.06
C ILE A 77 11.96 -0.77 3.12
N ASN A 78 13.18 -1.27 2.87
CA ASN A 78 13.89 -2.11 3.84
C ASN A 78 14.24 -1.40 5.16
N HIS A 79 14.61 -0.12 5.07
CA HIS A 79 14.84 0.71 6.26
C HIS A 79 13.57 0.81 7.12
N TYR A 80 12.44 1.14 6.51
CA TYR A 80 11.16 1.28 7.19
C TYR A 80 10.58 -0.06 7.66
N LEU A 81 10.79 -1.17 6.94
CA LEU A 81 10.43 -2.51 7.42
C LEU A 81 11.23 -2.90 8.67
N THR A 82 12.49 -2.49 8.76
CA THR A 82 13.34 -2.75 9.93
C THR A 82 12.84 -1.97 11.15
N GLN A 83 12.54 -0.68 10.99
CA GLN A 83 11.90 0.13 12.03
C GLN A 83 10.48 -0.36 12.35
N GLY A 84 9.79 -0.87 11.33
CA GLY A 84 8.44 -1.44 11.35
C GLY A 84 8.23 -2.59 12.32
N LYS A 85 9.32 -3.20 12.81
CA LYS A 85 9.28 -4.24 13.84
C LYS A 85 8.81 -3.71 15.19
N SER A 86 9.01 -2.42 15.46
CA SER A 86 8.63 -1.75 16.71
C SER A 86 7.77 -0.51 16.51
N ASP A 87 7.69 0.02 15.28
CA ASP A 87 6.90 1.20 14.93
C ASP A 87 5.99 0.89 13.74
N TRP A 88 4.71 0.70 14.00
CA TRP A 88 3.74 0.36 12.96
C TRP A 88 3.61 1.46 11.88
N LYS A 89 3.88 2.74 12.20
CA LYS A 89 3.82 3.85 11.23
C LYS A 89 4.94 3.75 10.20
N ALA A 90 6.12 3.29 10.63
CA ALA A 90 7.20 2.96 9.72
C ALA A 90 6.80 1.80 8.81
N LYS A 91 6.13 0.77 9.33
CA LYS A 91 5.61 -0.33 8.51
C LYS A 91 4.60 0.16 7.47
N ASP A 92 3.60 0.96 7.84
CA ASP A 92 2.65 1.59 6.90
C ASP A 92 3.40 2.31 5.77
N THR A 93 4.42 3.11 6.11
CA THR A 93 5.21 3.86 5.13
C THR A 93 5.93 2.92 4.15
N ALA A 94 6.50 1.81 4.64
CA ALA A 94 7.13 0.80 3.80
C ALA A 94 6.14 0.15 2.82
N VAL A 95 4.96 -0.25 3.32
CA VAL A 95 3.91 -0.89 2.53
C VAL A 95 3.39 0.07 1.45
N TYR A 96 3.16 1.32 1.82
CA TYR A 96 2.71 2.36 0.89
C TYR A 96 3.73 2.65 -0.22
N LEU A 97 5.02 2.76 0.12
CA LEU A 97 6.10 2.91 -0.85
C LEU A 97 6.18 1.69 -1.79
N PHE A 98 6.07 0.48 -1.25
CA PHE A 98 6.07 -0.73 -2.06
C PHE A 98 4.91 -0.74 -3.05
N ILE A 99 3.66 -0.50 -2.60
CA ILE A 99 2.48 -0.42 -3.48
C ILE A 99 2.71 0.61 -4.60
N SER A 100 3.32 1.76 -4.25
CA SER A 100 3.57 2.87 -5.17
C SER A 100 4.50 2.51 -6.31
N ILE A 101 5.58 1.76 -6.05
CA ILE A 101 6.55 1.34 -7.07
C ILE A 101 6.23 -0.03 -7.69
N ALA A 102 5.41 -0.86 -7.05
CA ALA A 102 5.04 -2.16 -7.61
C ALA A 102 3.96 -2.01 -8.69
N SER A 103 3.09 -1.01 -8.57
CA SER A 103 1.97 -0.79 -9.50
C SER A 103 2.40 -0.07 -10.77
N LYS A 104 2.17 -0.66 -11.96
CA LYS A 104 2.36 0.00 -13.25
C LYS A 104 1.03 0.24 -13.97
N GLY A 105 0.91 1.41 -14.58
CA GLY A 105 -0.28 1.82 -15.31
C GLY A 105 -1.48 2.13 -14.41
N ALA A 106 -2.65 2.23 -15.01
CA ALA A 106 -3.87 2.57 -14.29
C ALA A 106 -4.40 1.35 -13.49
N VAL A 107 -4.76 1.58 -12.23
CA VAL A 107 -5.52 0.63 -11.41
C VAL A 107 -6.98 0.67 -11.87
N THR A 108 -7.58 -0.49 -12.15
CA THR A 108 -8.96 -0.55 -12.64
C THR A 108 -9.91 -1.07 -11.57
N ALA A 109 -11.15 -0.59 -11.59
CA ALA A 109 -12.20 -1.09 -10.69
C ALA A 109 -12.46 -2.59 -10.87
N ALA A 110 -12.28 -3.14 -12.08
CA ALA A 110 -12.46 -4.56 -12.34
C ALA A 110 -11.26 -5.40 -11.86
N GLN A 111 -10.05 -5.08 -12.32
CA GLN A 111 -8.88 -5.97 -12.19
C GLN A 111 -7.81 -5.48 -11.20
N GLY A 112 -8.02 -4.33 -10.56
CA GLY A 112 -6.99 -3.72 -9.72
C GLY A 112 -5.75 -3.40 -10.56
N VAL A 113 -4.57 -3.68 -10.00
CA VAL A 113 -3.30 -3.62 -10.73
C VAL A 113 -3.19 -4.80 -11.67
N LYS A 114 -3.12 -4.53 -12.98
CA LYS A 114 -2.92 -5.55 -14.02
C LYS A 114 -1.44 -5.79 -14.35
N THR A 115 -0.63 -4.74 -14.29
CA THR A 115 0.80 -4.79 -14.63
C THR A 115 1.61 -4.35 -13.44
N VAL A 116 2.61 -5.15 -13.09
CA VAL A 116 3.52 -4.87 -11.98
C VAL A 116 4.93 -4.54 -12.48
N ASN A 117 5.69 -3.85 -11.65
CA ASN A 117 7.12 -3.66 -11.85
C ASN A 117 7.85 -5.01 -11.73
N PRO A 118 8.56 -5.47 -12.79
CA PRO A 118 9.21 -6.78 -12.78
C PRO A 118 10.41 -6.87 -11.82
N LEU A 119 10.85 -5.75 -11.26
CA LEU A 119 11.96 -5.68 -10.31
C LEU A 119 11.55 -5.98 -8.85
N VAL A 120 10.27 -6.17 -8.59
CA VAL A 120 9.73 -6.50 -7.27
C VAL A 120 8.72 -7.65 -7.38
N ASN A 121 8.56 -8.40 -6.29
CA ASN A 121 7.61 -9.51 -6.25
C ASN A 121 6.50 -9.20 -5.24
N VAL A 122 5.29 -8.95 -5.77
CA VAL A 122 4.13 -8.56 -4.96
C VAL A 122 3.60 -9.69 -4.08
N VAL A 123 3.77 -10.95 -4.49
CA VAL A 123 3.34 -12.10 -3.68
C VAL A 123 4.34 -12.33 -2.56
N ASP A 124 5.64 -12.35 -2.89
CA ASP A 124 6.70 -12.55 -1.89
C ASP A 124 6.66 -11.45 -0.81
N PHE A 125 6.46 -10.19 -1.20
CA PHE A 125 6.29 -9.10 -0.24
C PHE A 125 5.05 -9.28 0.64
N PHE A 126 3.94 -9.78 0.07
CA PHE A 126 2.75 -10.09 0.85
C PHE A 126 3.02 -11.19 1.89
N GLU A 127 3.61 -12.31 1.47
CA GLU A 127 3.90 -13.45 2.32
C GLU A 127 4.86 -13.08 3.47
N GLN A 128 5.89 -12.28 3.17
CA GLN A 128 6.91 -11.92 4.15
C GLN A 128 6.49 -10.80 5.12
N HIS A 129 5.69 -9.84 4.67
CA HIS A 129 5.49 -8.59 5.41
C HIS A 129 4.04 -8.26 5.74
N ILE A 130 3.07 -8.78 4.99
CA ILE A 130 1.67 -8.35 5.07
C ILE A 130 0.76 -9.43 5.65
N ALA A 131 0.96 -10.69 5.27
CA ALA A 131 0.03 -11.78 5.57
C ALA A 131 -0.26 -11.94 7.06
N ALA A 132 0.74 -11.72 7.92
CA ALA A 132 0.60 -11.80 9.37
C ALA A 132 -0.35 -10.72 9.96
N ASP A 133 -0.47 -9.56 9.33
CA ASP A 133 -1.33 -8.49 9.83
C ASP A 133 -2.82 -8.83 9.67
N LEU A 134 -3.17 -9.63 8.65
CA LEU A 134 -4.55 -10.08 8.43
C LEU A 134 -5.08 -10.95 9.56
N THR A 135 -4.23 -11.74 10.20
CA THR A 135 -4.62 -12.71 11.23
C THR A 135 -4.28 -12.25 12.65
N SER A 136 -3.40 -11.27 12.80
CA SER A 136 -2.98 -10.78 14.12
C SER A 136 -4.13 -10.07 14.85
N THR A 137 -4.21 -10.29 16.16
CA THR A 137 -5.11 -9.58 17.08
C THR A 137 -4.42 -8.43 17.81
N SER A 138 -3.10 -8.30 17.66
CA SER A 138 -2.26 -7.34 18.41
C SER A 138 -1.68 -6.23 17.53
N VAL A 139 -2.16 -6.09 16.29
CA VAL A 139 -1.77 -5.00 15.38
C VAL A 139 -2.81 -3.89 15.41
N GLU A 140 -2.36 -2.67 15.11
CA GLU A 140 -3.26 -1.54 14.94
C GLU A 140 -4.29 -1.80 13.83
N PRO A 141 -5.53 -1.31 13.96
CA PRO A 141 -6.57 -1.48 12.94
C PRO A 141 -6.13 -1.02 11.54
N ILE A 142 -5.34 0.05 11.45
CA ILE A 142 -4.83 0.56 10.18
C ILE A 142 -3.88 -0.42 9.47
N ALA A 143 -3.08 -1.19 10.21
CA ALA A 143 -2.23 -2.22 9.60
C ALA A 143 -3.06 -3.34 8.96
N LYS A 144 -4.23 -3.67 9.53
CA LYS A 144 -5.19 -4.58 8.91
C LYS A 144 -5.78 -3.99 7.64
N VAL A 145 -6.14 -2.70 7.69
CA VAL A 145 -6.66 -1.97 6.52
C VAL A 145 -5.62 -1.95 5.40
N ASP A 146 -4.35 -1.70 5.70
CA ASP A 146 -3.25 -1.77 4.73
C ASP A 146 -3.12 -3.17 4.12
N ALA A 147 -3.20 -4.22 4.94
CA ALA A 147 -3.10 -5.60 4.46
C ALA A 147 -4.28 -5.99 3.56
N ILE A 148 -5.50 -5.59 3.91
CA ILE A 148 -6.70 -5.80 3.09
C ILE A 148 -6.61 -4.99 1.80
N LYS A 149 -6.19 -3.72 1.88
CA LYS A 149 -6.00 -2.84 0.74
C LYS A 149 -4.93 -3.38 -0.21
N TYR A 150 -3.88 -4.01 0.31
CA TYR A 150 -2.86 -4.68 -0.49
C TYR A 150 -3.47 -5.80 -1.35
N LEU A 151 -4.24 -6.70 -0.73
CA LEU A 151 -4.96 -7.76 -1.44
C LEU A 151 -5.95 -7.19 -2.45
N HIS A 152 -6.74 -6.19 -2.07
CA HIS A 152 -7.64 -5.50 -2.99
C HIS A 152 -6.87 -4.94 -4.20
N THR A 153 -5.75 -4.25 -3.97
CA THR A 153 -4.96 -3.59 -5.02
C THR A 153 -4.35 -4.58 -6.00
N PHE A 154 -3.73 -5.65 -5.50
CA PHE A 154 -3.00 -6.63 -6.31
C PHE A 154 -3.80 -7.90 -6.62
N ARG A 155 -5.12 -7.89 -6.47
CA ARG A 155 -5.96 -9.10 -6.56
C ARG A 155 -5.76 -9.97 -7.80
N SER A 156 -5.50 -9.36 -8.96
CA SER A 156 -5.23 -10.08 -10.22
C SER A 156 -3.81 -10.63 -10.34
N GLN A 157 -2.94 -10.38 -9.36
CA GLN A 157 -1.56 -10.88 -9.30
C GLN A 157 -1.43 -12.17 -8.47
N PHE A 158 -2.47 -12.52 -7.71
CA PHE A 158 -2.50 -13.71 -6.87
C PHE A 158 -3.10 -14.88 -7.67
N ASN A 159 -2.44 -16.03 -7.63
CA ASN A 159 -2.95 -17.25 -8.23
C ASN A 159 -3.97 -17.95 -7.30
N LYS A 160 -4.62 -19.01 -7.81
CA LYS A 160 -5.65 -19.73 -7.07
C LYS A 160 -5.17 -20.30 -5.73
N ASP A 161 -3.94 -20.79 -5.66
CA ASP A 161 -3.41 -21.41 -4.44
C ASP A 161 -3.03 -20.36 -3.40
N GLN A 162 -2.46 -19.24 -3.82
CA GLN A 162 -2.22 -18.08 -2.95
C GLN A 162 -3.54 -17.52 -2.41
N TRP A 163 -4.57 -17.44 -3.25
CA TRP A 163 -5.91 -17.05 -2.81
C TRP A 163 -6.53 -18.04 -1.81
N LYS A 164 -6.35 -19.35 -1.96
CA LYS A 164 -6.84 -20.31 -0.94
C LYS A 164 -6.28 -20.01 0.45
N VAL A 165 -5.03 -19.53 0.52
CA VAL A 165 -4.38 -19.18 1.79
C VAL A 165 -4.84 -17.80 2.28
N ALA A 166 -4.89 -16.80 1.40
CA ALA A 166 -5.19 -15.41 1.78
C ALA A 166 -6.69 -15.13 2.01
N PHE A 167 -7.59 -15.88 1.37
CA PHE A 167 -9.01 -15.59 1.35
C PHE A 167 -9.69 -15.81 2.71
N ASN A 168 -9.33 -16.87 3.44
CA ASN A 168 -9.91 -17.11 4.76
C ASN A 168 -9.52 -16.01 5.78
N PRO A 169 -8.24 -15.63 5.93
CA PRO A 169 -7.85 -14.46 6.72
C PRO A 169 -8.57 -13.17 6.31
N LEU A 170 -8.74 -12.93 5.00
CA LEU A 170 -9.49 -11.76 4.52
C LEU A 170 -10.94 -11.77 5.02
N ILE A 171 -11.66 -12.89 4.88
CA ILE A 171 -13.07 -13.02 5.32
C ILE A 171 -13.19 -12.86 6.84
N GLN A 172 -12.23 -13.38 7.61
CA GLN A 172 -12.27 -13.26 9.08
C GLN A 172 -12.29 -11.79 9.54
N ASN A 173 -11.72 -10.87 8.77
CA ASN A 173 -11.76 -9.44 9.08
C ASN A 173 -13.15 -8.79 8.89
N LEU A 174 -14.12 -9.47 8.25
CA LEU A 174 -15.53 -9.04 8.24
C LEU A 174 -16.16 -9.06 9.64
N ALA A 175 -15.60 -9.85 10.56
CA ALA A 175 -16.06 -9.93 11.95
C ALA A 175 -15.29 -8.98 12.89
N SER A 176 -14.51 -8.04 12.35
CA SER A 176 -13.84 -7.03 13.17
C SER A 176 -14.85 -6.06 13.81
N ASP A 177 -14.57 -5.59 15.02
CA ASP A 177 -15.35 -4.51 15.65
C ASP A 177 -15.00 -3.11 15.10
N ASN A 178 -13.92 -2.98 14.32
CA ASN A 178 -13.50 -1.69 13.75
C ASN A 178 -14.21 -1.42 12.42
N TYR A 179 -14.90 -0.27 12.34
CA TYR A 179 -15.68 0.17 11.18
C TYR A 179 -14.92 0.11 9.86
N VAL A 180 -13.69 0.63 9.86
CA VAL A 180 -12.87 0.71 8.66
C VAL A 180 -12.41 -0.67 8.22
N VAL A 181 -11.97 -1.52 9.15
CA VAL A 181 -11.47 -2.87 8.87
C VAL A 181 -12.54 -3.74 8.20
N TYR A 182 -13.73 -3.87 8.79
CA TYR A 182 -14.75 -4.74 8.20
C TYR A 182 -15.28 -4.19 6.87
N THR A 183 -15.30 -2.86 6.70
CA THR A 183 -15.77 -2.24 5.45
C THR A 183 -14.76 -2.47 4.32
N TYR A 184 -13.46 -2.30 4.58
CA TYR A 184 -12.41 -2.67 3.63
C TYR A 184 -12.45 -4.16 3.28
N ALA A 185 -12.66 -5.03 4.28
CA ALA A 185 -12.78 -6.47 4.05
C ALA A 185 -13.96 -6.79 3.12
N ALA A 186 -15.12 -6.17 3.34
CA ALA A 186 -16.31 -6.35 2.50
C ALA A 186 -16.06 -5.90 1.05
N ILE A 187 -15.44 -4.73 0.85
CA ILE A 187 -15.11 -4.22 -0.48
C ILE A 187 -14.08 -5.12 -1.17
N ALA A 188 -13.03 -5.54 -0.46
CA ALA A 188 -12.02 -6.43 -1.01
C ALA A 188 -12.61 -7.79 -1.42
N VAL A 189 -13.47 -8.38 -0.60
CA VAL A 189 -14.16 -9.64 -0.91
C VAL A 189 -15.06 -9.49 -2.14
N GLU A 190 -15.85 -8.41 -2.24
CA GLU A 190 -16.67 -8.13 -3.43
C GLU A 190 -15.80 -8.09 -4.70
N ARG A 191 -14.70 -7.33 -4.66
CA ARG A 191 -13.80 -7.18 -5.82
C ARG A 191 -13.03 -8.42 -6.21
N VAL A 192 -12.83 -9.36 -5.29
CA VAL A 192 -12.14 -10.64 -5.56
C VAL A 192 -13.10 -11.67 -6.15
N LEU A 193 -14.39 -11.58 -5.84
CA LEU A 193 -15.42 -12.53 -6.30
C LEU A 193 -16.14 -12.09 -7.58
N PHE A 194 -16.03 -10.82 -7.96
CA PHE A 194 -16.59 -10.25 -9.20
C PHE A 194 -15.73 -10.55 -10.44
#